data_AF-A0A8W8LZG3-F1
#
_entry.id   AF-A0A8W8LZG3-F1
#
_cell.length_a   1.000
_cell.length_b   1.000
_cell.length_c   1.000
_cell.angle_alpha   90.00
_cell.angle_beta   90.00
_cell.angle_gamma   90.00
#
_symmetry.space_group_name_H-M   'P 1'
#
loop_
_entity.id
_entity.type
_entity.pdbx_description
1 polymer ?
#
loop_
_entity_poly.entity_id
_entity_poly.type
_entity_poly.pdbx_seq_one_letter_code
_entity_poly.pdbx_strand_id
1 'polypeptide(L)'
;MEKAALHKAIFIALPHLQKMKFAVLEVKNCNATESKLFSDVDCKFDMIKTEREEEELKNEVRPLTVNFTTLFRPGLELLTACQDENIVMEALVLLNDYFQNIGFHEESLIKVFCDKGSEKEDITVAFAEHLLGKLAPGKSYIIDDEAEKKGLKCKCGCNVDPNLGSTGIGHEEVWHGPVDIICSSDNFEDQCIATCEKDLVVADSITSSCTPSKRIKEDGGEEDCTGGKTMTEVKVKAVGTSERALAQTIVFSLLQRQRHPNFRTSLTPNILFSPDYIQIIMYDAVNDVLLCSSFIDLFNVNADGHLSSEAVVTLWLVLHYRIFCCGLYFKDNVEAEIFKSNFHSLTKEKWNVYAKHLKSCVPCFPVIDKEIKVDTWNRKVLQGTEYCKGMRKKKTQ
;
A
#
# COMPACT_ATOMS: atom_id res chain seq x y z
N MET A 1 -14.66 30.92 26.85
CA MET A 1 -14.23 30.29 25.59
C MET A 1 -15.44 29.63 24.98
N GLU A 2 -15.81 30.04 23.78
CA GLU A 2 -16.89 29.44 23.01
C GLU A 2 -16.51 28.01 22.60
N LYS A 3 -17.49 27.11 22.64
CA LYS A 3 -17.34 25.67 22.42
C LYS A 3 -17.14 25.41 20.93
N ALA A 4 -16.01 24.85 20.50
CA ALA A 4 -15.83 24.42 19.12
C ALA A 4 -16.52 23.06 18.92
N ALA A 5 -17.68 23.05 18.29
CA ALA A 5 -18.34 21.82 17.86
C ALA A 5 -17.55 21.16 16.72
N LEU A 6 -17.53 19.83 16.68
CA LEU A 6 -16.91 19.08 15.59
C LEU A 6 -17.56 19.41 14.24
N HIS A 7 -16.73 19.52 13.20
CA HIS A 7 -17.21 19.79 11.86
C HIS A 7 -18.15 18.67 11.37
N LYS A 8 -19.36 19.03 10.94
CA LYS A 8 -20.43 18.06 10.60
C LYS A 8 -20.04 17.05 9.52
N ALA A 9 -19.17 17.44 8.59
CA ALA A 9 -18.72 16.57 7.50
C ALA A 9 -17.98 15.31 7.98
N ILE A 10 -17.38 15.34 9.18
CA ILE A 10 -16.76 14.17 9.82
C ILE A 10 -17.79 13.03 9.93
N PHE A 11 -19.02 13.36 10.35
CA PHE A 11 -20.05 12.35 10.62
C PHE A 11 -20.75 11.85 9.35
N ILE A 12 -20.66 12.61 8.25
CA ILE A 12 -21.19 12.18 6.94
C ILE A 12 -20.43 10.95 6.43
N ALA A 13 -19.16 10.78 6.81
CA ALA A 13 -18.35 9.63 6.43
C ALA A 13 -18.79 8.30 7.07
N LEU A 14 -19.37 8.33 8.28
CA LEU A 14 -19.55 7.13 9.11
C LEU A 14 -20.36 6.00 8.43
N PRO A 15 -21.49 6.26 7.75
CA PRO A 15 -22.26 5.20 7.08
C PRO A 15 -21.49 4.53 5.94
N HIS A 16 -20.54 5.23 5.32
CA HIS A 16 -19.74 4.71 4.22
C HIS A 16 -18.63 3.77 4.72
N LEU A 17 -17.97 4.14 5.83
CA LEU A 17 -16.95 3.31 6.48
C LEU A 17 -17.48 1.94 6.91
N GLN A 18 -18.80 1.82 7.18
CA GLN A 18 -19.46 0.54 7.49
C GLN A 18 -19.49 -0.45 6.33
N LYS A 19 -19.42 0.04 5.09
CA LYS A 19 -19.43 -0.79 3.88
C LYS A 19 -18.03 -1.22 3.46
N MET A 20 -17.00 -0.53 3.94
CA MET A 20 -15.62 -0.79 3.57
C MET A 20 -15.12 -2.12 4.13
N LYS A 21 -14.48 -2.89 3.25
CA LYS A 21 -13.91 -4.20 3.55
C LYS A 21 -12.49 -4.30 3.00
N PHE A 22 -11.69 -5.08 3.70
CA PHE A 22 -10.41 -5.57 3.23
C PHE A 22 -10.59 -6.97 2.68
N ALA A 23 -10.13 -7.22 1.46
CA ALA A 23 -9.88 -8.57 0.97
C ALA A 23 -8.62 -9.13 1.64
N VAL A 24 -8.65 -10.41 1.98
CA VAL A 24 -7.46 -11.14 2.43
C VAL A 24 -6.74 -11.69 1.21
N LEU A 25 -5.44 -11.41 1.11
CA LEU A 25 -4.62 -11.75 -0.04
C LEU A 25 -3.65 -12.88 0.27
N GLU A 26 -3.47 -13.75 -0.71
CA GLU A 26 -2.45 -14.79 -0.73
C GLU A 26 -1.43 -14.49 -1.82
N VAL A 27 -0.15 -14.42 -1.44
CA VAL A 27 0.98 -14.36 -2.35
C VAL A 27 1.19 -15.74 -2.96
N LYS A 28 1.07 -15.82 -4.29
CA LYS A 28 1.22 -17.05 -5.07
C LYS A 28 2.65 -17.30 -5.49
N ASN A 29 3.37 -16.24 -5.84
CA ASN A 29 4.75 -16.29 -6.24
C ASN A 29 5.37 -14.90 -6.12
N CYS A 30 6.64 -14.81 -5.73
CA CYS A 30 7.34 -13.54 -5.68
C CYS A 30 8.86 -13.70 -5.82
N ASN A 31 9.54 -12.62 -6.19
CA ASN A 31 11.00 -12.56 -6.25
C ASN A 31 11.66 -12.07 -4.93
N ALA A 32 10.97 -12.24 -3.79
CA ALA A 32 11.41 -11.75 -2.47
C ALA A 32 12.72 -12.37 -1.95
N THR A 33 13.15 -13.50 -2.51
CA THR A 33 14.45 -14.11 -2.15
C THR A 33 15.64 -13.47 -2.86
N GLU A 34 15.38 -12.54 -3.79
CA GLU A 34 16.39 -11.86 -4.59
C GLU A 34 16.62 -10.42 -4.11
N SER A 35 17.85 -9.94 -4.31
CA SER A 35 18.18 -8.51 -4.25
C SER A 35 17.43 -7.77 -5.36
N LYS A 36 16.35 -7.07 -5.00
CA LYS A 36 15.50 -6.34 -5.95
C LYS A 36 15.08 -5.00 -5.38
N LEU A 37 15.14 -3.97 -6.22
CA LEU A 37 14.51 -2.70 -5.94
C LEU A 37 12.99 -2.85 -5.93
N PHE A 38 12.29 -2.00 -5.17
CA PHE A 38 10.83 -1.96 -5.17
C PHE A 38 10.24 -1.71 -6.56
N SER A 39 10.94 -1.02 -7.46
CA SER A 39 10.56 -0.83 -8.85
C SER A 39 10.62 -2.12 -9.70
N ASP A 40 11.37 -3.12 -9.25
CA ASP A 40 11.64 -4.37 -9.97
C ASP A 40 11.01 -5.60 -9.28
N VAL A 41 10.08 -5.37 -8.36
CA VAL A 41 9.33 -6.42 -7.69
C VAL A 41 8.45 -7.16 -8.70
N ASP A 42 8.46 -8.49 -8.62
CA ASP A 42 7.45 -9.38 -9.21
C ASP A 42 6.80 -10.11 -8.03
N CYS A 43 5.53 -9.82 -7.77
CA CYS A 43 4.77 -10.37 -6.65
C CYS A 43 3.33 -10.64 -7.08
N LYS A 44 3.05 -11.89 -7.45
CA LYS A 44 1.72 -12.35 -7.86
C LYS A 44 0.91 -12.73 -6.63
N PHE A 45 -0.33 -12.25 -6.59
CA PHE A 45 -1.26 -12.48 -5.49
C PHE A 45 -2.67 -12.74 -6.00
N ASP A 46 -3.47 -13.43 -5.19
CA ASP A 46 -4.89 -13.65 -5.39
C ASP A 46 -5.65 -13.34 -4.10
N MET A 47 -6.95 -13.08 -4.20
CA MET A 47 -7.81 -13.04 -3.02
C MET A 47 -8.07 -14.46 -2.52
N ILE A 48 -7.94 -14.67 -1.21
CA ILE A 48 -8.38 -15.91 -0.57
C ILE A 48 -9.90 -15.99 -0.70
N LYS A 49 -10.41 -17.19 -1.04
CA LYS A 49 -11.84 -17.44 -1.19
C LYS A 49 -12.28 -18.55 -0.26
N THR A 50 -13.49 -18.43 0.28
CA THR A 50 -14.12 -19.44 1.14
C THR A 50 -15.38 -19.98 0.48
N GLU A 51 -15.59 -21.28 0.59
CA GLU A 51 -16.84 -21.96 0.22
C GLU A 51 -17.76 -22.00 1.44
N ARG A 52 -19.04 -21.63 1.29
CA ARG A 52 -20.06 -21.91 2.31
C ARG A 52 -20.77 -23.21 1.99
N GLU A 53 -20.80 -24.12 2.94
CA GLU A 53 -21.75 -25.24 2.98
C GLU A 53 -23.09 -24.70 3.55
N GLU A 54 -23.88 -24.00 2.75
CA GLU A 54 -25.31 -23.78 3.08
C GLU A 54 -26.15 -24.68 2.16
N GLU A 55 -26.91 -25.61 2.75
CA GLU A 55 -27.57 -26.76 2.11
C GLU A 55 -28.56 -26.43 0.97
N GLU A 56 -28.84 -25.15 0.69
CA GLU A 56 -29.88 -24.75 -0.27
C GLU A 56 -29.43 -23.81 -1.40
N LEU A 57 -28.19 -23.30 -1.39
CA LEU A 57 -27.65 -22.49 -2.50
C LEU A 57 -26.30 -23.02 -2.98
N LYS A 58 -26.25 -23.38 -4.27
CA LYS A 58 -25.05 -23.77 -5.04
C LYS A 58 -23.79 -23.03 -4.58
N ASN A 59 -22.73 -23.79 -4.29
CA ASN A 59 -21.34 -23.38 -4.00
C ASN A 59 -20.99 -21.95 -4.43
N GLU A 60 -21.34 -20.96 -3.62
CA GLU A 60 -21.01 -19.56 -3.89
C GLU A 60 -19.63 -19.28 -3.28
N VAL A 61 -18.61 -19.24 -4.15
CA VAL A 61 -17.25 -18.93 -3.75
C VAL A 61 -17.14 -17.42 -3.48
N ARG A 62 -17.02 -17.02 -2.22
CA ARG A 62 -16.90 -15.61 -1.82
C ARG A 62 -15.49 -15.27 -1.35
N PRO A 63 -14.97 -14.05 -1.66
CA PRO A 63 -13.71 -13.58 -1.10
C PRO A 63 -13.78 -13.53 0.42
N LEU A 64 -12.70 -14.00 1.08
CA LEU A 64 -12.50 -13.80 2.50
C LEU A 64 -12.26 -12.31 2.75
N THR A 65 -13.03 -11.72 3.66
CA THR A 65 -12.98 -10.29 3.92
C THR A 65 -12.98 -9.96 5.41
N VAL A 66 -12.33 -8.85 5.75
CA VAL A 66 -12.32 -8.26 7.09
C VAL A 66 -12.97 -6.88 7.01
N ASN A 67 -13.92 -6.60 7.89
CA ASN A 67 -14.60 -5.30 7.89
C ASN A 67 -13.68 -4.20 8.43
N PHE A 68 -13.63 -3.05 7.75
CA PHE A 68 -12.87 -1.89 8.20
C PHE A 68 -13.29 -1.46 9.62
N THR A 69 -14.60 -1.46 9.89
CA THR A 69 -15.14 -1.10 11.20
C THR A 69 -14.76 -2.03 12.33
N THR A 70 -14.42 -3.27 12.02
CA THR A 70 -13.91 -4.21 13.03
C THR A 70 -12.48 -3.86 13.41
N LEU A 71 -11.63 -3.58 12.42
CA LEU A 71 -10.22 -3.22 12.63
C LEU A 71 -10.06 -1.86 13.32
N PHE A 72 -10.84 -0.86 12.91
CA PHE A 72 -10.75 0.51 13.40
C PHE A 72 -11.84 0.88 14.42
N ARG A 73 -12.39 -0.14 15.11
CA ARG A 73 -13.48 0.04 16.08
C ARG A 73 -13.21 1.12 17.13
N PRO A 74 -12.04 1.18 17.79
CA PRO A 74 -11.75 2.23 18.78
C PRO A 74 -11.94 3.66 18.23
N GLY A 75 -11.50 3.92 17.00
CA GLY A 75 -11.65 5.24 16.37
C GLY A 75 -13.10 5.57 16.00
N LEU A 76 -13.87 4.58 15.56
CA LEU A 76 -15.30 4.76 15.26
C LEU A 76 -16.15 4.95 16.52
N GLU A 77 -15.84 4.23 17.59
CA GLU A 77 -16.46 4.41 18.90
C GLU A 77 -16.15 5.82 19.44
N LEU A 78 -14.91 6.30 19.29
CA LEU A 78 -14.54 7.67 19.64
C LEU A 78 -15.36 8.70 18.84
N LEU A 79 -15.43 8.57 17.51
CA LEU A 79 -16.20 9.50 16.69
C LEU A 79 -17.69 9.49 17.05
N THR A 80 -18.25 8.33 17.40
CA THR A 80 -19.65 8.21 17.81
C THR A 80 -19.88 8.87 19.18
N ALA A 81 -18.97 8.66 20.14
CA ALA A 81 -19.06 9.24 21.48
C ALA A 81 -18.87 10.77 21.48
N CYS A 82 -17.99 11.29 20.62
CA CYS A 82 -17.68 12.72 20.55
C CYS A 82 -18.74 13.55 19.80
N GLN A 83 -19.84 12.95 19.33
CA GLN A 83 -20.95 13.72 18.75
C GLN A 83 -21.53 14.76 19.73
N ASP A 84 -21.39 14.51 21.05
CA ASP A 84 -22.05 15.29 22.10
C ASP A 84 -21.08 15.92 23.14
N GLU A 85 -19.75 15.77 23.03
CA GLU A 85 -18.80 16.13 24.10
C GLU A 85 -17.56 16.95 23.68
N ASN A 86 -16.86 17.50 24.70
CA ASN A 86 -15.64 18.31 24.56
C ASN A 86 -14.45 17.47 24.08
N ILE A 87 -13.66 18.04 23.16
CA ILE A 87 -12.51 17.39 22.53
C ILE A 87 -11.28 17.50 23.44
N VAL A 88 -10.69 16.35 23.82
CA VAL A 88 -9.44 16.29 24.61
C VAL A 88 -8.32 15.51 23.88
N MET A 89 -8.64 14.76 22.82
CA MET A 89 -7.66 13.95 22.10
C MET A 89 -7.04 14.73 20.93
N GLU A 90 -5.71 14.83 20.92
CA GLU A 90 -4.93 15.55 19.88
C GLU A 90 -5.28 15.07 18.46
N ALA A 91 -5.38 13.75 18.25
CA ALA A 91 -5.79 13.18 16.96
C ALA A 91 -7.14 13.73 16.47
N LEU A 92 -8.11 13.94 17.36
CA LEU A 92 -9.42 14.45 16.99
C LEU A 92 -9.39 15.97 16.72
N VAL A 93 -8.55 16.72 17.43
CA VAL A 93 -8.28 18.13 17.13
C VAL A 93 -7.71 18.27 15.72
N LEU A 94 -6.72 17.44 15.36
CA LEU A 94 -6.14 17.42 14.01
C LEU A 94 -7.20 17.22 12.92
N LEU A 95 -8.08 16.23 13.09
CA LEU A 95 -9.15 15.95 12.16
C LEU A 95 -10.10 17.15 12.02
N ASN A 96 -10.51 17.72 13.15
CA ASN A 96 -11.42 18.85 13.15
C ASN A 96 -10.81 20.10 12.50
N ASP A 97 -9.56 20.42 12.83
CA ASP A 97 -8.82 21.54 12.24
C ASP A 97 -8.68 21.38 10.72
N TYR A 98 -8.44 20.16 10.25
CA TYR A 98 -8.41 19.84 8.82
C TYR A 98 -9.75 20.15 8.16
N PHE A 99 -10.85 19.66 8.74
CA PHE A 99 -12.19 19.89 8.19
C PHE A 99 -12.62 21.35 8.23
N GLN A 100 -12.18 22.13 9.21
CA GLN A 100 -12.40 23.58 9.25
C GLN A 100 -11.71 24.32 8.09
N ASN A 101 -10.64 23.75 7.54
CA ASN A 101 -9.85 24.32 6.44
C ASN A 101 -9.96 23.50 5.14
N ILE A 102 -10.93 22.59 5.04
CA ILE A 102 -11.00 21.60 3.95
C ILE A 102 -11.04 22.24 2.57
N GLY A 103 -11.73 23.38 2.41
CA GLY A 103 -11.82 24.09 1.12
C GLY A 103 -10.45 24.53 0.59
N PHE A 104 -9.57 25.03 1.46
CA PHE A 104 -8.21 25.41 1.06
C PHE A 104 -7.39 24.20 0.61
N HIS A 105 -7.49 23.09 1.35
CA HIS A 105 -6.78 21.86 1.03
C HIS A 105 -7.29 21.22 -0.27
N GLU A 106 -8.61 21.16 -0.43
CA GLU A 106 -9.28 20.69 -1.64
C GLU A 106 -8.85 21.48 -2.88
N GLU A 107 -8.95 22.82 -2.85
CA GLU A 107 -8.51 23.67 -3.95
C GLU A 107 -7.03 23.46 -4.30
N SER A 108 -6.19 23.25 -3.29
CA SER A 108 -4.76 23.02 -3.48
C SER A 108 -4.47 21.68 -4.15
N LEU A 109 -5.18 20.62 -3.76
CA LEU A 109 -5.09 19.30 -4.38
C LEU A 109 -5.60 19.33 -5.82
N ILE A 110 -6.79 19.87 -6.06
CA ILE A 110 -7.40 19.97 -7.40
C ILE A 110 -6.48 20.71 -8.38
N LYS A 111 -5.87 21.82 -7.96
CA LYS A 111 -4.93 22.60 -8.80
C LYS A 111 -3.78 21.74 -9.34
N VAL A 112 -3.24 20.83 -8.54
CA VAL A 112 -2.11 19.99 -8.94
C VAL A 112 -2.61 18.73 -9.65
N PHE A 113 -3.66 18.10 -9.15
CA PHE A 113 -4.12 16.79 -9.61
C PHE A 113 -4.81 16.87 -10.98
N CYS A 114 -5.48 17.99 -11.27
CA CYS A 114 -6.12 18.23 -12.56
C CYS A 114 -5.19 18.90 -13.58
N ASP A 115 -3.98 19.30 -13.19
CA ASP A 115 -2.99 19.85 -14.14
C ASP A 115 -2.33 18.70 -14.92
N LYS A 116 -2.51 18.74 -16.25
CA LYS A 116 -1.91 17.76 -17.18
C LYS A 116 -0.37 17.80 -17.17
N GLY A 117 0.21 18.92 -16.74
CA GLY A 117 1.66 19.09 -16.59
C GLY A 117 2.24 18.56 -15.29
N SER A 118 1.42 18.11 -14.33
CA SER A 118 1.91 17.58 -13.05
C SER A 118 2.56 16.22 -13.22
N GLU A 119 3.79 16.08 -12.76
CA GLU A 119 4.51 14.81 -12.65
C GLU A 119 4.12 14.06 -11.37
N LYS A 120 4.59 12.83 -11.20
CA LYS A 120 4.33 12.00 -10.00
C LYS A 120 4.79 12.73 -8.73
N GLU A 121 5.92 13.42 -8.80
CA GLU A 121 6.54 14.15 -7.70
C GLU A 121 5.68 15.34 -7.27
N ASP A 122 5.05 16.05 -8.21
CA ASP A 122 4.13 17.15 -7.89
C ASP A 122 2.90 16.65 -7.14
N ILE A 123 2.33 15.54 -7.60
CA ILE A 123 1.20 14.87 -6.95
C ILE A 123 1.59 14.43 -5.55
N THR A 124 2.79 13.85 -5.40
CA THR A 124 3.32 13.37 -4.11
C THR A 124 3.46 14.52 -3.11
N VAL A 125 4.03 15.67 -3.53
CA VAL A 125 4.16 16.87 -2.68
C VAL A 125 2.80 17.42 -2.28
N ALA A 126 1.88 17.58 -3.24
CA ALA A 126 0.55 18.10 -2.93
C ALA A 126 -0.20 17.18 -1.96
N PHE A 127 -0.14 15.86 -2.16
CA PHE A 127 -0.77 14.88 -1.27
C PHE A 127 -0.17 14.90 0.14
N ALA A 128 1.16 14.99 0.25
CA ALA A 128 1.85 15.09 1.53
C ALA A 128 1.49 16.40 2.26
N GLU A 129 1.62 17.54 1.59
CA GLU A 129 1.47 18.86 2.23
C GLU A 129 0.01 19.19 2.56
N HIS A 130 -0.92 18.88 1.66
CA HIS A 130 -2.32 19.29 1.79
C HIS A 130 -3.25 18.21 2.31
N LEU A 131 -2.78 16.97 2.51
CA LEU A 131 -3.61 15.89 3.07
C LEU A 131 -2.89 15.12 4.17
N LEU A 132 -1.94 14.23 3.83
CA LEU A 132 -1.36 13.31 4.81
C LEU A 132 -0.67 14.03 5.96
N GLY A 133 0.18 15.02 5.66
CA GLY A 133 0.91 15.79 6.66
C GLY A 133 0.01 16.60 7.59
N LYS A 134 -1.22 16.92 7.19
CA LYS A 134 -2.18 17.62 8.05
C LYS A 134 -2.97 16.66 8.95
N LEU A 135 -3.12 15.41 8.53
CA LEU A 135 -3.83 14.36 9.26
C LEU A 135 -2.90 13.47 10.10
N ALA A 136 -1.60 13.43 9.78
CA ALA A 136 -0.63 12.56 10.43
C ALA A 136 -0.35 12.96 11.89
N PRO A 137 -0.01 11.99 12.76
CA PRO A 137 0.57 12.27 14.07
C PRO A 137 1.75 13.25 13.94
N GLY A 138 1.86 14.24 14.84
CA GLY A 138 2.94 15.25 14.80
C GLY A 138 2.90 16.21 13.59
N LYS A 139 1.89 16.13 12.71
CA LYS A 139 1.79 16.91 11.47
C LYS A 139 3.06 16.85 10.59
N SER A 140 3.75 15.70 10.60
CA SER A 140 5.06 15.54 9.99
C SER A 140 5.06 14.46 8.91
N TYR A 141 5.82 14.74 7.86
CA TYR A 141 6.07 13.84 6.74
C TYR A 141 7.50 14.05 6.22
N ILE A 142 8.00 13.03 5.53
CA ILE A 142 9.25 13.04 4.76
C ILE A 142 8.93 12.49 3.38
N ILE A 143 9.31 13.22 2.34
CA ILE A 143 9.26 12.76 0.95
C ILE A 143 10.68 12.35 0.55
N ASP A 144 10.79 11.30 -0.27
CA ASP A 144 12.08 10.78 -0.74
C ASP A 144 13.01 11.85 -1.34
N ASP A 145 14.26 11.87 -0.89
CA ASP A 145 15.26 12.89 -1.23
C ASP A 145 15.83 12.76 -2.66
N GLU A 146 15.53 11.68 -3.40
CA GLU A 146 15.77 11.68 -4.84
C GLU A 146 15.02 12.83 -5.54
N ALA A 147 13.94 13.34 -4.93
CA ALA A 147 13.23 14.53 -5.34
C ALA A 147 14.00 15.86 -5.11
N GLU A 148 14.99 15.93 -4.20
CA GLU A 148 15.80 17.14 -3.95
C GLU A 148 16.52 17.63 -5.20
N LYS A 149 16.89 16.69 -6.09
CA LYS A 149 17.59 16.98 -7.35
C LYS A 149 16.82 17.90 -8.30
N LYS A 150 15.52 18.15 -8.04
CA LYS A 150 14.63 18.97 -8.88
C LYS A 150 14.22 20.33 -8.26
N GLY A 151 14.65 20.67 -7.02
CA GLY A 151 14.21 21.92 -6.36
C GLY A 151 12.69 21.98 -6.15
N LEU A 152 12.12 20.85 -5.73
CA LEU A 152 10.68 20.59 -5.72
C LEU A 152 9.95 21.54 -4.75
N LYS A 153 8.89 22.20 -5.22
CA LYS A 153 7.96 23.01 -4.42
C LYS A 153 6.54 22.61 -4.73
N CYS A 154 5.62 22.83 -3.79
CA CYS A 154 4.22 22.54 -4.05
C CYS A 154 3.67 23.44 -5.18
N LYS A 155 3.25 22.81 -6.30
CA LYS A 155 2.71 23.50 -7.49
C LYS A 155 1.34 24.17 -7.28
N CYS A 156 0.69 23.97 -6.14
CA CYS A 156 -0.58 24.63 -5.83
C CYS A 156 -0.43 26.15 -5.61
N GLY A 157 0.80 26.64 -5.38
CA GLY A 157 1.10 28.04 -5.11
C GLY A 157 1.25 28.41 -3.63
N CYS A 158 1.22 27.44 -2.70
CA CYS A 158 1.42 27.71 -1.27
C CYS A 158 2.87 28.07 -0.90
N ASN A 159 3.83 27.82 -1.81
CA ASN A 159 5.26 28.09 -1.65
C ASN A 159 5.90 27.42 -0.42
N VAL A 160 5.28 26.37 0.14
CA VAL A 160 5.89 25.55 1.19
C VAL A 160 6.98 24.69 0.56
N ASP A 161 8.15 24.70 1.19
CA ASP A 161 9.24 23.80 0.83
C ASP A 161 8.95 22.44 1.49
N PRO A 162 8.83 21.35 0.71
CA PRO A 162 8.53 20.04 1.25
C PRO A 162 9.66 19.53 2.14
N ASN A 163 9.31 18.74 3.17
CA ASN A 163 10.31 18.04 3.97
C ASN A 163 10.87 16.86 3.17
N LEU A 164 12.13 16.96 2.76
CA LEU A 164 12.82 15.95 1.98
C LEU A 164 13.81 15.18 2.87
N GLY A 165 13.99 13.89 2.60
CA GLY A 165 14.93 13.05 3.32
C GLY A 165 14.89 11.60 2.85
N SER A 166 15.87 10.81 3.28
CA SER A 166 15.99 9.43 2.81
C SER A 166 14.83 8.57 3.32
N THR A 167 14.08 7.98 2.40
CA THR A 167 12.96 7.08 2.73
C THR A 167 13.27 5.61 2.44
N GLY A 168 14.51 5.29 2.07
CA GLY A 168 14.92 3.92 1.78
C GLY A 168 14.66 2.94 2.93
N ILE A 169 13.91 1.87 2.64
CA ILE A 169 13.66 0.75 3.56
C ILE A 169 14.04 -0.57 2.88
N GLY A 170 14.32 -1.59 3.69
CA GLY A 170 14.62 -2.94 3.20
C GLY A 170 16.03 -3.39 3.51
N HIS A 171 16.54 -4.34 2.72
CA HIS A 171 17.94 -4.77 2.79
C HIS A 171 18.43 -5.17 1.39
N GLU A 172 19.68 -4.86 1.08
CA GLU A 172 20.31 -5.10 -0.23
C GLU A 172 20.24 -6.57 -0.68
N GLU A 173 20.05 -7.51 0.25
CA GLU A 173 19.95 -8.95 -0.05
C GLU A 173 18.56 -9.42 -0.47
N VAL A 174 17.54 -8.60 -0.28
CA VAL A 174 16.12 -8.90 -0.53
C VAL A 174 15.43 -7.69 -1.16
N TRP A 175 14.12 -7.51 -1.01
CA TRP A 175 13.41 -6.29 -1.42
C TRP A 175 13.87 -5.05 -0.65
N HIS A 176 14.17 -3.98 -1.39
CA HIS A 176 14.61 -2.71 -0.84
C HIS A 176 14.35 -1.53 -1.78
N GLY A 177 14.50 -0.31 -1.26
CA GLY A 177 14.41 0.93 -2.04
C GLY A 177 13.63 2.02 -1.31
N PRO A 178 13.47 3.20 -1.93
CA PRO A 178 12.70 4.29 -1.35
C PRO A 178 11.19 4.00 -1.37
N VAL A 179 10.49 4.57 -0.38
CA VAL A 179 9.03 4.77 -0.41
C VAL A 179 8.73 6.24 -0.69
N ASP A 180 7.56 6.55 -1.25
CA ASP A 180 7.33 7.92 -1.74
C ASP A 180 7.14 8.91 -0.57
N ILE A 181 6.43 8.52 0.49
CA ILE A 181 6.19 9.35 1.69
C ILE A 181 6.32 8.49 2.96
N ILE A 182 6.97 9.02 3.99
CA ILE A 182 6.89 8.52 5.37
C ILE A 182 6.22 9.59 6.23
N CYS A 183 5.07 9.27 6.83
CA CYS A 183 4.43 10.08 7.86
C CYS A 183 4.89 9.59 9.23
N SER A 184 5.21 10.49 10.16
CA SER A 184 5.66 10.10 11.49
C SER A 184 5.27 11.07 12.60
N SER A 185 5.05 10.55 13.81
CA SER A 185 5.06 11.37 15.03
C SER A 185 6.45 11.92 15.37
N ASP A 186 6.52 12.94 16.24
CA ASP A 186 7.77 13.61 16.66
C ASP A 186 8.80 12.65 17.31
N ASN A 187 8.33 11.55 17.90
CA ASN A 187 9.18 10.51 18.49
C ASN A 187 9.50 9.36 17.52
N PHE A 188 9.09 9.45 16.25
CA PHE A 188 9.22 8.42 15.22
C PHE A 188 8.63 7.06 15.60
N GLU A 189 7.82 7.01 16.66
CA GLU A 189 7.18 5.78 17.06
C GLU A 189 6.08 5.47 16.04
N ASP A 190 5.23 6.43 15.69
CA ASP A 190 4.06 6.17 14.87
C ASP A 190 4.35 6.49 13.41
N GLN A 191 4.75 5.47 12.64
CA GLN A 191 5.08 5.64 11.23
C GLN A 191 4.08 4.96 10.31
N CYS A 192 3.68 5.65 9.24
CA CYS A 192 2.94 5.10 8.11
C CYS A 192 3.65 5.50 6.81
N ILE A 193 3.59 4.65 5.80
CA ILE A 193 4.12 4.96 4.47
C ILE A 193 2.98 5.24 3.48
N ALA A 194 3.27 6.02 2.46
CA ALA A 194 2.41 6.17 1.31
C ALA A 194 3.17 5.99 0.00
N THR A 195 2.46 5.46 -0.98
CA THR A 195 2.99 5.01 -2.27
C THR A 195 2.16 5.65 -3.39
N CYS A 196 2.78 6.47 -4.23
CA CYS A 196 2.11 7.15 -5.34
C CYS A 196 2.17 6.28 -6.61
N GLU A 197 1.03 5.90 -7.16
CA GLU A 197 0.93 5.20 -8.45
C GLU A 197 0.04 6.01 -9.41
N LYS A 198 0.64 7.01 -10.06
CA LYS A 198 -0.08 7.93 -10.95
C LYS A 198 -0.77 7.22 -12.11
N ASP A 199 -0.13 6.20 -12.68
CA ASP A 199 -0.56 5.55 -13.94
C ASP A 199 -1.27 4.20 -13.72
N LEU A 200 -1.65 3.89 -12.48
CA LEU A 200 -2.26 2.61 -12.17
C LEU A 200 -3.71 2.56 -12.67
N VAL A 201 -3.91 1.68 -13.66
CA VAL A 201 -5.21 1.46 -14.31
C VAL A 201 -6.08 0.58 -13.42
N VAL A 202 -7.13 1.17 -12.86
CA VAL A 202 -8.20 0.44 -12.18
C VAL A 202 -9.18 -0.03 -13.24
N ALA A 203 -9.33 -1.34 -13.45
CA ALA A 203 -10.34 -1.81 -14.40
C ALA A 203 -11.73 -1.74 -13.75
N ASP A 204 -12.60 -0.92 -14.35
CA ASP A 204 -13.97 -0.70 -13.90
C ASP A 204 -14.75 -2.01 -13.81
N SER A 205 -15.13 -2.38 -12.59
CA SER A 205 -16.45 -2.96 -12.39
C SER A 205 -17.40 -1.80 -12.09
N ILE A 206 -17.79 -1.10 -13.16
CA ILE A 206 -18.71 0.04 -13.23
C ILE A 206 -18.11 1.39 -12.77
N THR A 207 -17.42 2.10 -13.67
CA THR A 207 -17.48 3.57 -13.77
C THR A 207 -17.06 4.06 -15.16
N SER A 208 -18.06 4.40 -15.96
CA SER A 208 -17.95 5.20 -17.18
C SER A 208 -17.00 6.38 -17.04
N SER A 209 -15.91 6.35 -17.81
CA SER A 209 -15.11 7.47 -18.35
C SER A 209 -15.40 8.87 -17.81
N CYS A 210 -14.41 9.44 -17.11
CA CYS A 210 -14.22 10.88 -17.11
C CYS A 210 -13.59 11.31 -18.45
N THR A 211 -14.42 11.55 -19.47
CA THR A 211 -14.14 12.63 -20.41
C THR A 211 -15.20 13.71 -20.22
N PRO A 212 -14.83 14.99 -20.02
CA PRO A 212 -15.81 16.07 -19.90
C PRO A 212 -16.60 16.23 -21.20
N SER A 213 -17.92 16.41 -21.04
CA SER A 213 -18.95 16.52 -22.08
C SER A 213 -18.50 17.03 -23.46
N LYS A 214 -18.71 16.22 -24.50
CA LYS A 214 -18.96 16.70 -25.86
C LYS A 214 -20.45 16.67 -26.14
N ARG A 215 -21.09 17.84 -26.21
CA ARG A 215 -22.33 18.02 -26.99
C ARG A 215 -21.95 17.90 -28.46
N ILE A 216 -22.25 16.79 -29.11
CA ILE A 216 -22.30 16.71 -30.57
C ILE A 216 -23.65 16.08 -30.95
N LYS A 217 -24.30 16.74 -31.90
CA LYS A 217 -25.65 16.52 -32.41
C LYS A 217 -25.88 15.10 -32.93
N GLU A 218 -27.14 14.69 -32.84
CA GLU A 218 -27.76 13.55 -33.52
C GLU A 218 -27.33 13.45 -35.00
N ASP A 219 -26.99 12.24 -35.45
CA ASP A 219 -27.57 11.67 -36.66
C ASP A 219 -27.52 10.13 -36.59
N GLY A 220 -28.52 9.48 -37.18
CA GLY A 220 -28.93 8.11 -36.89
C GLY A 220 -28.15 6.98 -37.59
N GLY A 221 -28.55 5.76 -37.23
CA GLY A 221 -28.13 4.52 -37.88
C GLY A 221 -28.40 3.31 -36.99
N GLU A 222 -29.56 2.66 -37.21
CA GLU A 222 -29.85 1.31 -36.72
C GLU A 222 -28.89 0.31 -37.36
N GLU A 223 -28.33 -0.64 -36.60
CA GLU A 223 -27.98 -1.96 -37.15
C GLU A 223 -27.88 -3.03 -36.04
N ASP A 224 -28.86 -3.93 -36.13
CA ASP A 224 -29.05 -5.31 -35.69
C ASP A 224 -27.97 -6.01 -34.84
N CYS A 225 -28.35 -6.49 -33.65
CA CYS A 225 -27.55 -7.36 -32.79
C CYS A 225 -27.98 -8.83 -32.96
N THR A 226 -27.14 -9.65 -33.59
CA THR A 226 -27.23 -11.11 -33.53
C THR A 226 -25.92 -11.74 -33.05
N GLY A 227 -26.05 -12.76 -32.20
CA GLY A 227 -25.03 -13.81 -32.03
C GLY A 227 -24.37 -13.86 -30.65
N GLY A 228 -24.90 -14.73 -29.78
CA GLY A 228 -24.31 -15.03 -28.49
C GLY A 228 -22.97 -15.75 -28.57
N LYS A 229 -22.22 -15.72 -27.46
CA LYS A 229 -21.16 -16.67 -27.12
C LYS A 229 -20.92 -16.73 -25.61
N THR A 230 -21.26 -17.89 -25.06
CA THR A 230 -20.55 -18.64 -24.00
C THR A 230 -19.87 -17.86 -22.88
N MET A 231 -20.47 -17.98 -21.68
CA MET A 231 -19.88 -17.65 -20.39
C MET A 231 -18.47 -18.24 -20.27
N THR A 232 -17.48 -17.35 -20.27
CA THR A 232 -16.11 -17.69 -19.93
C THR A 232 -15.91 -17.26 -18.49
N GLU A 233 -15.52 -18.21 -17.65
CA GLU A 233 -15.27 -18.06 -16.22
C GLU A 233 -14.27 -16.91 -15.97
N VAL A 234 -14.75 -15.80 -15.42
CA VAL A 234 -13.94 -14.62 -15.16
C VAL A 234 -13.10 -14.88 -13.92
N LYS A 235 -11.80 -15.14 -14.12
CA LYS A 235 -10.80 -15.10 -13.04
C LYS A 235 -10.85 -13.72 -12.40
N VAL A 236 -11.48 -13.61 -11.23
CA VAL A 236 -11.39 -12.45 -10.35
C VAL A 236 -9.96 -12.37 -9.83
N LYS A 237 -9.07 -11.79 -10.64
CA LYS A 237 -7.82 -11.19 -10.18
C LYS A 237 -8.19 -10.05 -9.23
N ALA A 238 -7.37 -9.77 -8.22
CA ALA A 238 -7.43 -8.48 -7.55
C ALA A 238 -6.98 -7.40 -8.56
N VAL A 239 -7.93 -6.93 -9.35
CA VAL A 239 -7.74 -5.95 -10.41
C VAL A 239 -7.29 -4.64 -9.77
N GLY A 240 -6.04 -4.24 -10.02
CA GLY A 240 -5.57 -2.87 -9.81
C GLY A 240 -4.60 -2.62 -8.64
N THR A 241 -4.27 -3.58 -7.77
CA THR A 241 -3.31 -3.29 -6.67
C THR A 241 -1.86 -3.37 -7.14
N SER A 242 -1.04 -2.39 -6.76
CA SER A 242 0.38 -2.32 -7.12
C SER A 242 1.23 -3.35 -6.37
N GLU A 243 1.97 -4.19 -7.12
CA GLU A 243 2.92 -5.17 -6.57
C GLU A 243 4.02 -4.47 -5.75
N ARG A 244 4.44 -3.28 -6.20
CA ARG A 244 5.37 -2.40 -5.47
C ARG A 244 4.79 -2.01 -4.11
N ALA A 245 3.53 -1.55 -4.09
CA ALA A 245 2.87 -1.13 -2.86
C ALA A 245 2.71 -2.30 -1.87
N LEU A 246 2.40 -3.51 -2.36
CA LEU A 246 2.35 -4.72 -1.54
C LEU A 246 3.71 -5.07 -0.93
N ALA A 247 4.77 -5.09 -1.74
CA ALA A 247 6.13 -5.35 -1.26
C ALA A 247 6.59 -4.31 -0.24
N GLN A 248 6.35 -3.02 -0.50
CA GLN A 248 6.63 -1.94 0.44
C GLN A 248 5.86 -2.13 1.76
N THR A 249 4.59 -2.53 1.71
CA THR A 249 3.77 -2.79 2.91
C THR A 249 4.36 -3.92 3.75
N ILE A 250 4.72 -5.03 3.12
CA ILE A 250 5.30 -6.20 3.79
C ILE A 250 6.64 -5.83 4.45
N VAL A 251 7.57 -5.22 3.69
CA VAL A 251 8.87 -4.79 4.20
C VAL A 251 8.72 -3.79 5.34
N PHE A 252 7.84 -2.80 5.18
CA PHE A 252 7.64 -1.77 6.18
C PHE A 252 7.04 -2.33 7.46
N SER A 253 6.03 -3.21 7.38
CA SER A 253 5.45 -3.87 8.54
C SER A 253 6.47 -4.72 9.31
N LEU A 254 7.32 -5.48 8.61
CA LEU A 254 8.41 -6.24 9.23
C LEU A 254 9.46 -5.34 9.91
N LEU A 255 9.78 -4.20 9.29
CA LEU A 255 10.67 -3.20 9.87
C LEU A 255 10.06 -2.54 11.12
N GLN A 256 8.76 -2.22 11.09
CA GLN A 256 8.03 -1.72 12.27
C GLN A 256 8.04 -2.76 13.40
N ARG A 257 7.86 -4.04 13.07
CA ARG A 257 7.94 -5.14 14.05
C ARG A 257 9.32 -5.25 14.69
N GLN A 258 10.41 -5.04 13.95
CA GLN A 258 11.77 -5.04 14.49
C GLN A 258 12.01 -3.89 15.47
N ARG A 259 11.47 -2.70 15.18
CA ARG A 259 11.66 -1.49 15.99
C ARG A 259 10.74 -1.44 17.21
N HIS A 260 9.52 -1.97 17.07
CA HIS A 260 8.49 -1.93 18.10
C HIS A 260 7.89 -3.32 18.36
N PRO A 261 8.70 -4.29 18.86
CA PRO A 261 8.26 -5.69 19.02
C PRO A 261 7.13 -5.87 20.05
N ASN A 262 6.96 -4.91 20.95
CA ASN A 262 5.94 -4.94 22.00
C ASN A 262 4.68 -4.14 21.64
N PHE A 263 4.58 -3.63 20.41
CA PHE A 263 3.42 -2.87 19.98
C PHE A 263 2.17 -3.78 19.88
N ARG A 264 1.00 -3.24 20.28
CA ARG A 264 -0.21 -4.06 20.51
C ARG A 264 -0.76 -4.70 19.24
N THR A 265 -0.80 -3.96 18.14
CA THR A 265 -1.20 -4.48 16.82
C THR A 265 0.04 -4.69 15.95
N SER A 266 0.06 -5.79 15.21
CA SER A 266 1.12 -6.07 14.23
C SER A 266 0.73 -5.69 12.81
N LEU A 267 -0.52 -5.24 12.62
CA LEU A 267 -1.07 -4.82 11.35
C LEU A 267 -0.60 -3.39 11.04
N THR A 268 0.28 -3.25 10.05
CA THR A 268 0.88 -1.97 9.66
C THR A 268 0.40 -1.53 8.28
N PRO A 269 -0.09 -0.29 8.12
CA PRO A 269 -0.63 0.21 6.86
C PRO A 269 0.41 0.81 5.90
N ASN A 270 0.09 0.72 4.62
CA ASN A 270 0.57 1.54 3.52
C ASN A 270 -0.63 2.17 2.80
N ILE A 271 -0.52 3.46 2.49
CA ILE A 271 -1.52 4.22 1.73
C ILE A 271 -1.05 4.27 0.27
N LEU A 272 -1.65 3.43 -0.57
CA LEU A 272 -1.52 3.55 -2.02
C LEU A 272 -2.43 4.69 -2.50
N PHE A 273 -1.91 5.62 -3.29
CA PHE A 273 -2.71 6.74 -3.80
C PHE A 273 -2.39 7.12 -5.25
N SER A 274 -3.40 7.71 -5.88
CA SER A 274 -3.34 8.40 -7.16
C SER A 274 -4.12 9.73 -7.01
N PRO A 275 -4.15 10.58 -8.04
CA PRO A 275 -5.02 11.76 -8.05
C PRO A 275 -6.51 11.46 -7.79
N ASP A 276 -6.99 10.27 -8.18
CA ASP A 276 -8.41 9.94 -8.21
C ASP A 276 -8.85 9.08 -7.01
N TYR A 277 -7.94 8.26 -6.46
CA TYR A 277 -8.29 7.28 -5.44
C TYR A 277 -7.18 7.04 -4.43
N ILE A 278 -7.58 6.43 -3.31
CA ILE A 278 -6.67 5.79 -2.35
C ILE A 278 -7.04 4.32 -2.17
N GLN A 279 -6.08 3.50 -1.77
CA GLN A 279 -6.26 2.11 -1.36
C GLN A 279 -5.38 1.85 -0.14
N ILE A 280 -5.93 1.17 0.86
CA ILE A 280 -5.23 0.85 2.09
C ILE A 280 -4.76 -0.61 2.00
N ILE A 281 -3.45 -0.80 2.07
CA ILE A 281 -2.83 -2.12 2.14
C ILE A 281 -2.27 -2.28 3.55
N MET A 282 -2.52 -3.40 4.21
CA MET A 282 -1.97 -3.63 5.55
C MET A 282 -1.38 -5.03 5.65
N TYR A 283 -0.26 -5.17 6.36
CA TYR A 283 0.36 -6.47 6.61
C TYR A 283 0.55 -6.70 8.11
N ASP A 284 0.11 -7.87 8.58
CA ASP A 284 0.37 -8.37 9.93
C ASP A 284 1.63 -9.24 9.90
N ALA A 285 2.76 -8.66 10.33
CA ALA A 285 4.05 -9.33 10.33
C ALA A 285 4.16 -10.51 11.32
N VAL A 286 3.22 -10.65 12.28
CA VAL A 286 3.22 -11.76 13.24
C VAL A 286 2.44 -12.94 12.70
N ASN A 287 1.26 -12.69 12.14
CA ASN A 287 0.36 -13.74 11.67
C ASN A 287 0.53 -14.06 10.17
N ASP A 288 1.41 -13.35 9.47
CA ASP A 288 1.60 -13.44 8.02
C ASP A 288 0.30 -13.19 7.24
N VAL A 289 -0.44 -12.14 7.59
CA VAL A 289 -1.74 -11.80 6.96
C VAL A 289 -1.62 -10.52 6.14
N LEU A 290 -2.01 -10.58 4.87
CA LEU A 290 -1.98 -9.45 3.95
C LEU A 290 -3.41 -9.02 3.61
N LEU A 291 -3.72 -7.75 3.86
CA LEU A 291 -5.03 -7.16 3.67
C LEU A 291 -4.96 -6.04 2.63
N CYS A 292 -6.00 -5.93 1.81
CA CYS A 292 -6.12 -4.86 0.82
C CYS A 292 -7.56 -4.37 0.73
N SER A 293 -7.77 -3.06 0.88
CA SER A 293 -9.11 -2.46 0.75
C SER A 293 -9.56 -2.41 -0.70
N SER A 294 -10.85 -2.17 -0.92
CA SER A 294 -11.32 -1.58 -2.18
C SER A 294 -10.69 -0.20 -2.40
N PHE A 295 -10.73 0.28 -3.64
CA PHE A 295 -10.44 1.69 -3.93
C PHE A 295 -11.46 2.59 -3.24
N ILE A 296 -10.99 3.74 -2.77
CA ILE A 296 -11.78 4.77 -2.13
C ILE A 296 -11.56 6.03 -2.96
N ASP A 297 -12.62 6.57 -3.52
CA ASP A 297 -12.55 7.78 -4.33
C ASP A 297 -12.06 8.95 -3.47
N LEU A 298 -11.03 9.64 -3.94
CA LEU A 298 -10.50 10.79 -3.24
C LEU A 298 -11.42 12.00 -3.39
N PHE A 299 -12.11 12.13 -4.52
CA PHE A 299 -13.09 13.17 -4.80
C PHE A 299 -14.47 12.57 -5.11
N ASN A 300 -15.52 13.16 -4.55
CA ASN A 300 -16.90 12.74 -4.76
C ASN A 300 -17.37 13.17 -6.16
N VAL A 301 -17.25 12.27 -7.13
CA VAL A 301 -17.66 12.52 -8.52
C VAL A 301 -19.15 12.89 -8.65
N ASN A 302 -19.99 12.38 -7.74
CA ASN A 302 -21.44 12.63 -7.71
C ASN A 302 -21.84 13.88 -6.89
N ALA A 303 -20.90 14.53 -6.21
CA ALA A 303 -21.14 15.71 -5.37
C ALA A 303 -20.14 16.82 -5.73
N ASP A 304 -20.27 17.33 -6.96
CA ASP A 304 -19.55 18.49 -7.50
C ASP A 304 -18.01 18.39 -7.54
N GLY A 305 -17.45 17.19 -7.32
CA GLY A 305 -16.00 16.95 -7.35
C GLY A 305 -15.29 17.38 -6.06
N HIS A 306 -16.01 17.53 -4.94
CA HIS A 306 -15.43 17.86 -3.65
C HIS A 306 -14.61 16.71 -3.05
N LEU A 307 -13.62 17.03 -2.22
CA LEU A 307 -12.80 16.07 -1.49
C LEU A 307 -13.69 15.18 -0.60
N SER A 308 -13.49 13.87 -0.71
CA SER A 308 -14.32 12.89 -0.04
C SER A 308 -14.10 12.90 1.48
N SER A 309 -15.16 13.18 2.24
CA SER A 309 -15.13 13.05 3.70
C SER A 309 -14.85 11.62 4.14
N GLU A 310 -15.30 10.62 3.36
CA GLU A 310 -14.97 9.21 3.59
C GLU A 310 -13.46 8.96 3.47
N ALA A 311 -12.83 9.47 2.41
CA ALA A 311 -11.39 9.34 2.21
C ALA A 311 -10.60 10.02 3.34
N VAL A 312 -10.97 11.26 3.70
CA VAL A 312 -10.29 12.03 4.76
C VAL A 312 -10.38 11.32 6.12
N VAL A 313 -11.57 10.87 6.53
CA VAL A 313 -11.74 10.16 7.81
C VAL A 313 -11.04 8.80 7.79
N THR A 314 -11.04 8.10 6.65
CA THR A 314 -10.30 6.84 6.50
C THR A 314 -8.80 7.05 6.68
N LEU A 315 -8.23 8.04 5.98
CA LEU A 315 -6.80 8.36 6.10
C LEU A 315 -6.44 8.75 7.51
N TRP A 316 -7.26 9.53 8.20
CA TRP A 316 -7.04 9.86 9.60
C TRP A 316 -7.00 8.61 10.50
N LEU A 317 -7.97 7.69 10.37
CA LEU A 317 -7.97 6.44 11.14
C LEU A 317 -6.72 5.60 10.86
N VAL A 318 -6.30 5.53 9.60
CA VAL A 318 -5.13 4.75 9.14
C VAL A 318 -3.81 5.37 9.58
N LEU A 319 -3.64 6.69 9.47
CA LEU A 319 -2.44 7.39 9.93
C LEU A 319 -2.25 7.25 11.44
N HIS A 320 -3.35 7.13 12.18
CA HIS A 320 -3.37 6.90 13.62
C HIS A 320 -3.63 5.42 13.97
N TYR A 321 -3.26 4.48 13.09
CA TYR A 321 -3.55 3.04 13.28
C TYR A 321 -3.05 2.50 14.62
N ARG A 322 -2.00 3.07 15.19
CA ARG A 322 -1.47 2.67 16.48
C ARG A 322 -2.43 2.92 17.66
N ILE A 323 -3.28 3.93 17.52
CA ILE A 323 -4.32 4.25 18.50
C ILE A 323 -5.61 3.52 18.13
N PHE A 324 -5.96 3.53 16.83
CA PHE A 324 -7.30 3.15 16.39
C PHE A 324 -7.42 1.73 15.83
N CYS A 325 -6.32 1.05 15.49
CA CYS A 325 -6.38 -0.32 14.96
C CYS A 325 -6.23 -1.34 16.10
N CYS A 326 -7.25 -2.19 16.27
CA CYS A 326 -7.20 -3.29 17.25
C CYS A 326 -6.50 -4.56 16.72
N GLY A 327 -6.11 -4.59 15.44
CA GLY A 327 -5.51 -5.76 14.80
C GLY A 327 -6.50 -6.91 14.56
N LEU A 328 -5.96 -8.07 14.23
CA LEU A 328 -6.71 -9.30 13.99
C LEU A 328 -6.70 -10.17 15.24
N TYR A 329 -7.85 -10.79 15.54
CA TYR A 329 -7.98 -11.76 16.63
C TYR A 329 -8.47 -13.09 16.05
N PHE A 330 -7.70 -14.13 16.29
CA PHE A 330 -8.03 -15.50 15.90
C PHE A 330 -8.31 -16.32 17.15
N LYS A 331 -9.36 -17.15 17.11
CA LYS A 331 -9.74 -18.02 18.24
C LYS A 331 -8.75 -19.15 18.43
N ASP A 332 -8.20 -19.67 17.34
CA ASP A 332 -7.22 -20.74 17.31
C ASP A 332 -6.30 -20.64 16.08
N ASN A 333 -5.31 -21.52 16.04
CA ASN A 333 -4.35 -21.57 14.94
C ASN A 333 -5.00 -21.98 13.61
N VAL A 334 -6.05 -22.79 13.62
CA VAL A 334 -6.72 -23.26 12.40
C VAL A 334 -7.39 -22.09 11.69
N GLU A 335 -8.05 -21.22 12.45
CA GLU A 335 -8.61 -19.97 11.93
C GLU A 335 -7.52 -19.07 11.35
N ALA A 336 -6.39 -18.91 12.05
CA ALA A 336 -5.27 -18.09 11.57
C ALA A 336 -4.66 -18.62 10.25
N GLU A 337 -4.54 -19.93 10.06
CA GLU A 337 -4.00 -20.53 8.83
C GLU A 337 -4.83 -20.15 7.58
N ILE A 338 -6.15 -19.96 7.72
CA ILE A 338 -7.04 -19.58 6.61
C ILE A 338 -6.68 -18.18 6.06
N PHE A 339 -6.11 -17.31 6.90
CA PHE A 339 -5.82 -15.92 6.56
C PHE A 339 -4.38 -15.72 6.04
N LYS A 340 -3.56 -16.76 6.00
CA LYS A 340 -2.14 -16.61 5.66
C LYS A 340 -1.92 -16.15 4.24
N SER A 341 -1.02 -15.18 4.12
CA SER A 341 -0.55 -14.63 2.86
C SER A 341 0.47 -15.53 2.16
N ASN A 342 1.07 -16.49 2.87
CA ASN A 342 2.17 -17.33 2.40
C ASN A 342 3.49 -16.60 2.11
N PHE A 343 3.63 -15.32 2.44
CA PHE A 343 4.90 -14.61 2.23
C PHE A 343 6.05 -15.22 3.05
N HIS A 344 5.79 -15.59 4.31
CA HIS A 344 6.80 -16.22 5.16
C HIS A 344 7.35 -17.51 4.54
N SER A 345 6.48 -18.37 3.99
CA SER A 345 6.90 -19.64 3.40
C SER A 345 7.67 -19.45 2.09
N LEU A 346 7.31 -18.44 1.29
CA LEU A 346 7.95 -18.14 0.01
C LEU A 346 9.37 -17.58 0.16
N THR A 347 9.67 -16.89 1.27
CA THR A 347 10.98 -16.29 1.51
C THR A 347 12.04 -17.25 2.04
N LYS A 348 11.67 -18.47 2.46
CA LYS A 348 12.59 -19.56 2.85
C LYS A 348 13.73 -19.06 3.78
N GLU A 349 14.98 -19.32 3.44
CA GLU A 349 16.15 -18.90 4.22
C GLU A 349 16.32 -17.37 4.31
N LYS A 350 15.80 -16.62 3.33
CA LYS A 350 15.84 -15.15 3.31
C LYS A 350 14.87 -14.50 4.29
N TRP A 351 13.93 -15.26 4.86
CA TRP A 351 13.09 -14.78 5.96
C TRP A 351 13.92 -14.19 7.12
N ASN A 352 15.09 -14.75 7.43
CA ASN A 352 15.95 -14.23 8.48
C ASN A 352 16.39 -12.78 8.23
N VAL A 353 16.61 -12.39 6.97
CA VAL A 353 16.94 -11.02 6.59
C VAL A 353 15.73 -10.11 6.85
N TYR A 354 14.56 -10.51 6.35
CA TYR A 354 13.29 -9.81 6.58
C TYR A 354 12.92 -9.66 8.05
N ALA A 355 13.22 -10.65 8.88
CA ALA A 355 12.84 -10.65 10.30
C ALA A 355 13.81 -9.88 11.20
N LYS A 356 15.08 -9.67 10.80
CA LYS A 356 16.13 -9.20 11.73
C LYS A 356 17.08 -8.12 11.20
N HIS A 357 17.16 -7.94 9.89
CA HIS A 357 18.23 -7.17 9.28
C HIS A 357 17.72 -6.05 8.37
N LEU A 358 16.43 -5.68 8.48
CA LEU A 358 15.89 -4.61 7.66
C LEU A 358 16.44 -3.26 8.14
N LYS A 359 16.75 -2.40 7.19
CA LYS A 359 17.27 -1.05 7.40
C LYS A 359 16.19 -0.03 7.04
N SER A 360 16.37 1.19 7.52
CA SER A 360 15.46 2.30 7.31
C SER A 360 16.19 3.63 7.16
N CYS A 361 15.56 4.58 6.48
CA CYS A 361 16.16 5.89 6.20
C CYS A 361 17.52 5.73 5.50
N VAL A 362 17.62 4.74 4.62
CA VAL A 362 18.83 4.43 3.86
C VAL A 362 18.87 5.30 2.62
N PRO A 363 19.91 6.14 2.41
CA PRO A 363 20.00 6.97 1.21
C PRO A 363 20.21 6.16 -0.08
N CYS A 364 20.96 5.07 0.00
CA CYS A 364 21.17 4.15 -1.12
C CYS A 364 21.54 2.75 -0.62
N PHE A 365 21.09 1.73 -1.35
CA PHE A 365 21.47 0.33 -1.08
C PHE A 365 22.64 -0.08 -1.97
N PRO A 366 23.64 -0.80 -1.43
CA PRO A 366 24.76 -1.29 -2.24
C PRO A 366 24.30 -2.34 -3.25
N VAL A 367 24.86 -2.29 -4.45
CA VAL A 367 24.63 -3.32 -5.48
C VAL A 367 25.36 -4.59 -5.07
N ILE A 368 24.62 -5.71 -4.95
CA ILE A 368 25.22 -7.02 -4.73
C ILE A 368 25.49 -7.64 -6.11
N ASP A 369 26.75 -7.64 -6.53
CA ASP A 369 27.18 -8.47 -7.65
C ASP A 369 27.00 -9.94 -7.25
N LYS A 370 26.09 -10.65 -7.92
CA LYS A 370 26.05 -12.11 -7.84
C LYS A 370 27.34 -12.61 -8.48
N GLU A 371 28.39 -12.83 -7.68
CA GLU A 371 29.51 -13.65 -8.12
C GLU A 371 28.92 -14.98 -8.59
N ILE A 372 28.87 -15.18 -9.91
CA ILE A 372 28.65 -16.49 -10.49
C ILE A 372 29.87 -17.30 -10.05
N LYS A 373 29.74 -18.04 -8.95
CA LYS A 373 30.63 -19.15 -8.64
C LYS A 373 30.41 -20.20 -9.71
N VAL A 374 31.02 -19.98 -10.88
CA VAL A 374 31.31 -21.04 -11.82
C VAL A 374 32.29 -21.91 -11.04
N ASP A 375 31.81 -23.03 -10.51
CA ASP A 375 32.68 -24.03 -9.90
C ASP A 375 33.79 -24.37 -10.90
N THR A 376 34.97 -23.79 -10.69
CA THR A 376 36.15 -23.95 -11.54
C THR A 376 36.69 -25.38 -11.54
N TRP A 377 36.01 -26.31 -10.86
CA TRP A 377 36.27 -27.73 -10.94
C TRP A 377 35.79 -28.35 -12.26
N ASN A 378 34.66 -27.92 -12.82
CA ASN A 378 34.07 -28.59 -13.99
C ASN A 378 34.65 -28.14 -15.34
N ARG A 379 35.44 -27.05 -15.40
CA ARG A 379 36.16 -26.67 -16.63
C ARG A 379 37.38 -27.53 -16.94
N LYS A 380 37.98 -28.20 -15.95
CA LYS A 380 39.14 -29.09 -16.18
C LYS A 380 38.75 -30.50 -16.60
N VAL A 381 37.49 -30.90 -16.41
CA VAL A 381 37.01 -32.25 -16.76
C VAL A 381 36.41 -32.31 -18.17
N LEU A 382 35.97 -31.16 -18.73
CA LEU A 382 35.35 -31.09 -20.06
C LEU A 382 36.28 -30.62 -21.18
N GLN A 383 37.53 -30.25 -20.89
CA GLN A 383 38.55 -30.03 -21.92
C GLN A 383 39.45 -31.26 -22.01
N GLY A 384 38.91 -32.31 -22.65
CA GLY A 384 39.70 -33.47 -23.05
C GLY A 384 40.85 -33.04 -23.95
N THR A 385 42.09 -33.20 -23.47
CA THR A 385 43.24 -33.55 -24.30
C THR A 385 44.13 -34.48 -23.50
N GLU A 386 44.20 -35.73 -23.94
CA GLU A 386 45.25 -36.68 -23.60
C GLU A 386 46.63 -36.10 -23.99
N TYR A 387 47.71 -36.46 -23.28
CA TYR A 387 48.84 -37.14 -23.92
C TYR A 387 49.86 -37.68 -22.90
N CYS A 388 50.20 -38.94 -23.09
CA CYS A 388 51.22 -39.74 -22.43
C CYS A 388 52.63 -39.10 -22.45
N LYS A 389 53.42 -39.33 -21.39
CA LYS A 389 54.87 -39.60 -21.44
C LYS A 389 55.41 -39.95 -20.05
N GLY A 390 55.89 -41.18 -19.85
CA GLY A 390 56.55 -41.52 -18.60
C GLY A 390 56.91 -42.97 -18.29
N MET A 391 56.95 -43.90 -19.26
CA MET A 391 57.64 -45.18 -19.05
C MET A 391 59.14 -44.91 -18.84
N ARG A 392 59.67 -45.19 -17.63
CA ARG A 392 61.09 -45.50 -17.43
C ARG A 392 61.24 -46.81 -16.66
N LYS A 393 62.13 -47.62 -17.23
CA LYS A 393 62.39 -49.04 -16.99
C LYS A 393 63.01 -49.31 -15.61
N LYS A 394 62.61 -50.44 -15.01
CA LYS A 394 63.41 -51.22 -14.06
C LYS A 394 64.76 -51.60 -14.70
N LYS A 395 65.86 -51.45 -13.95
CA LYS A 395 67.08 -52.23 -14.14
C LYS A 395 67.39 -52.99 -12.86
N THR A 396 67.54 -54.29 -13.03
CA THR A 396 68.14 -55.27 -12.13
C THR A 396 69.63 -54.99 -11.97
N GLN A 397 70.11 -54.92 -10.73
CA GLN A 397 71.21 -55.76 -10.22
C GLN A 397 71.19 -55.71 -8.70
#